data_AF-A0A1G2MJA0-F1
#
_entry.id   AF-A0A1G2MJA0-F1
#
_cell.length_a   1.000
_cell.length_b   1.000
_cell.length_c   1.000
_cell.angle_alpha   90.00
_cell.angle_beta   90.00
_cell.angle_gamma   90.00
#
_symmetry.space_group_name_H-M   'P 1'
#
loop_
_entity.id
_entity.type
_entity.pdbx_description
1 polymer ?
#
loop_
_entity_poly.entity_id
_entity_poly.type
_entity_poly.pdbx_seq_one_letter_code
_entity_poly.pdbx_strand_id
1 'polypeptide(L)'
;MSSLYGSGYIADNIFDSNQQASVNEQNSSSVRVLIQSKEIENYIRQNYSDTPILVEIARCESTLRQYGKDGDIIRGKVNRNDIGVMQINITYHGENAEKLGYDIYTTEGNIAFGKYLYDKHGSQPWSSSAKCWAKASIELAKK
;
A
#
# COMPACT_ATOMS: atom_id res chain seq x y z
N MET A 1 46.02 0.62 -43.22
CA MET A 1 45.30 -0.52 -42.63
C MET A 1 43.95 0.02 -42.18
N SER A 2 42.88 -0.47 -42.80
CA SER A 2 41.49 -0.08 -42.52
C SER A 2 40.83 -1.14 -41.64
N SER A 3 40.03 -0.72 -40.66
CA SER A 3 39.01 -1.49 -39.93
C SER A 3 38.13 -0.42 -39.25
N LEU A 4 36.88 -0.06 -39.59
CA LEU A 4 35.66 -0.71 -40.13
C LEU A 4 34.97 -1.68 -39.15
N TYR A 5 33.80 -1.23 -38.66
CA TYR A 5 32.72 -1.88 -37.88
C TYR A 5 33.00 -2.21 -36.40
N GLY A 6 32.08 -2.02 -35.44
CA GLY A 6 30.67 -1.62 -35.41
C GLY A 6 30.26 -1.40 -33.93
N SER A 7 29.42 -0.41 -33.62
CA SER A 7 27.95 -0.49 -33.51
C SER A 7 27.44 -1.09 -32.19
N GLY A 8 26.63 -0.30 -31.45
CA GLY A 8 25.70 -0.84 -30.46
C GLY A 8 25.62 -0.13 -29.11
N TYR A 9 25.12 1.11 -29.07
CA TYR A 9 24.51 1.68 -27.86
C TYR A 9 23.00 1.44 -27.95
N ILE A 10 22.44 0.54 -27.14
CA ILE A 10 20.99 0.29 -26.91
C ILE A 10 20.90 -0.51 -25.59
N ALA A 11 20.02 -0.30 -24.61
CA ALA A 11 18.85 0.57 -24.47
C ALA A 11 18.67 0.95 -23.00
N ASP A 12 18.47 2.24 -22.74
CA ASP A 12 17.60 2.69 -21.67
C ASP A 12 16.18 2.19 -21.97
N ASN A 13 15.63 1.35 -21.10
CA ASN A 13 14.23 0.97 -21.17
C ASN A 13 13.35 2.12 -20.65
N ILE A 14 12.95 2.96 -21.59
CA ILE A 14 11.58 3.43 -21.85
C ILE A 14 10.69 3.53 -20.59
N PHE A 15 10.62 4.73 -20.03
CA PHE A 15 9.34 5.28 -19.63
C PHE A 15 9.05 6.49 -20.52
N ASP A 16 8.45 6.18 -21.67
CA ASP A 16 7.79 7.17 -22.51
C ASP A 16 6.59 7.72 -21.73
N SER A 17 6.72 8.97 -21.29
CA SER A 17 5.57 9.78 -20.90
C SER A 17 5.61 11.09 -21.66
N ASN A 18 5.50 10.99 -22.98
CA ASN A 18 5.02 12.10 -23.78
C ASN A 18 3.52 12.32 -23.49
N GLN A 19 3.24 13.08 -22.44
CA GLN A 19 1.95 13.77 -22.25
C GLN A 19 2.23 15.21 -21.83
N GLN A 20 2.54 16.03 -22.83
CA GLN A 20 2.40 17.46 -22.73
C GLN A 20 0.89 17.77 -22.80
N ALA A 21 0.24 17.74 -21.64
CA ALA A 21 -1.10 18.28 -21.46
C ALA A 21 -0.97 19.48 -20.53
N SER A 22 -1.31 20.66 -21.04
CA SER A 22 -1.51 21.88 -20.26
C SER A 22 -2.55 21.63 -19.15
N VAL A 23 -2.10 21.38 -17.93
CA VAL A 23 -2.99 21.17 -16.78
C VAL A 23 -3.23 22.52 -16.12
N ASN A 24 -4.45 23.05 -16.25
CA ASN A 24 -4.97 24.09 -15.37
C ASN A 24 -4.73 23.68 -13.90
N GLU A 25 -4.14 24.56 -13.10
CA GLU A 25 -3.68 24.35 -11.72
C GLU A 25 -4.75 23.80 -10.75
N GLN A 26 -6.02 23.83 -11.12
CA GLN A 26 -7.14 23.42 -10.28
C GLN A 26 -7.49 21.91 -10.37
N ASN A 27 -6.93 21.16 -11.34
CA ASN A 27 -7.23 19.72 -11.54
C ASN A 27 -6.03 18.78 -11.26
N SER A 28 -4.88 19.35 -10.87
CA SER A 28 -3.62 18.62 -10.69
C SER A 28 -3.61 17.76 -9.40
N SER A 29 -4.20 18.26 -8.32
CA SER A 29 -4.21 17.59 -7.01
C SER A 29 -5.10 16.35 -7.00
N SER A 30 -6.34 16.46 -7.47
CA SER A 30 -7.29 15.33 -7.51
C SER A 30 -6.80 14.17 -8.39
N VAL A 31 -6.20 14.48 -9.56
CA VAL A 31 -5.64 13.46 -10.45
C VAL A 31 -4.43 12.77 -9.81
N ARG A 32 -3.54 13.51 -9.16
CA ARG A 32 -2.39 12.94 -8.43
C ARG A 32 -2.80 12.04 -7.27
N VAL A 33 -3.81 12.44 -6.49
CA VAL A 33 -4.32 11.62 -5.38
C VAL A 33 -4.94 10.31 -5.88
N LEU A 34 -5.68 10.35 -7.00
CA LEU A 34 -6.24 9.15 -7.61
C LEU A 34 -5.13 8.21 -8.13
N ILE A 35 -4.11 8.74 -8.79
CA ILE A 35 -2.95 7.97 -9.25
C ILE A 35 -2.24 7.31 -8.06
N GLN A 36 -1.91 8.08 -7.01
CA GLN A 36 -1.29 7.53 -5.81
C GLN A 36 -2.15 6.45 -5.15
N SER A 37 -3.47 6.65 -5.06
CA SER A 37 -4.36 5.64 -4.47
C SER A 37 -4.35 4.33 -5.26
N LYS A 38 -4.28 4.40 -6.58
CA LYS A 38 -4.25 3.23 -7.45
C LYS A 38 -2.89 2.52 -7.42
N GLU A 39 -1.80 3.28 -7.35
CA GLU A 39 -0.45 2.74 -7.16
C GLU A 39 -0.32 2.02 -5.82
N ILE A 40 -0.82 2.61 -4.74
CA ILE A 40 -0.87 1.99 -3.41
C ILE A 40 -1.71 0.72 -3.45
N GLU A 41 -2.90 0.74 -4.06
CA GLU A 41 -3.73 -0.47 -4.21
C GLU A 41 -2.99 -1.59 -4.96
N ASN A 42 -2.34 -1.27 -6.08
CA ASN A 42 -1.56 -2.24 -6.83
C ASN A 42 -0.41 -2.81 -5.99
N TYR A 43 0.29 -1.95 -5.26
CA TYR A 43 1.37 -2.35 -4.37
C TYR A 43 0.88 -3.30 -3.26
N ILE A 44 -0.25 -3.00 -2.63
CA ILE A 44 -0.89 -3.87 -1.62
C ILE A 44 -1.22 -5.24 -2.22
N ARG A 45 -1.85 -5.27 -3.40
CA ARG A 45 -2.26 -6.51 -4.05
C ARG A 45 -1.08 -7.39 -4.47
N GLN A 46 0.04 -6.78 -4.87
CA GLN A 46 1.27 -7.50 -5.18
C GLN A 46 1.90 -8.09 -3.91
N ASN A 47 2.04 -7.29 -2.85
CA ASN A 47 2.67 -7.71 -1.59
C ASN A 47 1.85 -8.75 -0.81
N TYR A 48 0.53 -8.73 -0.96
CA TYR A 48 -0.38 -9.70 -0.33
C TYR A 48 -0.96 -10.70 -1.33
N SER A 49 -0.26 -10.95 -2.44
CA SER A 49 -0.71 -11.87 -3.48
C SER A 49 -0.87 -13.31 -2.97
N ASP A 50 -0.04 -13.73 -2.01
CA ASP A 50 -0.09 -15.03 -1.33
C ASP A 50 -1.12 -15.06 -0.18
N THR A 51 -1.55 -13.90 0.31
CA THR A 51 -2.42 -13.74 1.48
C THR A 51 -3.57 -12.78 1.18
N PRO A 52 -4.50 -13.12 0.25
CA PRO A 52 -5.50 -12.17 -0.25
C PRO A 52 -6.45 -11.61 0.81
N ILE A 53 -6.60 -12.30 1.95
CA ILE A 53 -7.37 -11.81 3.08
C ILE A 53 -6.80 -10.50 3.65
N LEU A 54 -5.49 -10.26 3.58
CA LEU A 54 -4.90 -9.01 4.02
C LEU A 54 -5.28 -7.83 3.13
N VAL A 55 -5.55 -8.07 1.84
CA VAL A 55 -6.11 -7.05 0.94
C VAL A 55 -7.51 -6.66 1.38
N GLU A 56 -8.34 -7.63 1.78
CA GLU A 56 -9.70 -7.36 2.25
C GLU A 56 -9.73 -6.67 3.61
N ILE A 57 -8.82 -7.04 4.52
CA ILE A 57 -8.61 -6.32 5.78
C ILE A 57 -8.22 -4.87 5.47
N ALA A 58 -7.19 -4.63 4.65
CA ALA A 58 -6.78 -3.27 4.27
C ALA A 58 -7.92 -2.45 3.62
N ARG A 59 -8.76 -3.09 2.80
CA ARG A 59 -9.95 -2.45 2.21
C ARG A 59 -10.93 -2.00 3.30
N CYS A 60 -11.18 -2.85 4.28
CA CYS A 60 -12.09 -2.54 5.39
C CYS A 60 -11.53 -1.50 6.35
N GLU A 61 -10.21 -1.53 6.60
CA GLU A 61 -9.54 -0.64 7.55
C GLU A 61 -9.36 0.78 7.01
N SER A 62 -8.91 0.91 5.76
CA SER A 62 -8.46 2.20 5.22
C SER A 62 -8.97 2.50 3.82
N THR A 63 -9.76 1.60 3.22
CA THR A 63 -10.11 1.63 1.78
C THR A 63 -8.86 1.58 0.89
N LEU A 64 -7.86 0.78 1.27
CA LEU A 64 -6.60 0.59 0.53
C LEU A 64 -5.77 1.89 0.41
N ARG A 65 -5.71 2.70 1.47
CA ARG A 65 -5.00 3.98 1.45
C ARG A 65 -4.10 4.14 2.67
N GLN A 66 -2.88 4.62 2.46
CA GLN A 66 -1.99 5.05 3.53
C GLN A 66 -2.26 6.52 3.92
N TYR A 67 -2.49 7.37 2.91
CA TYR A 67 -2.61 8.81 3.06
C TYR A 67 -4.01 9.34 2.75
N GLY A 68 -4.36 10.45 3.39
CA GLY A 68 -5.54 11.26 3.12
C GLY A 68 -5.35 12.13 1.88
N LYS A 69 -6.36 12.96 1.60
CA LYS A 69 -6.33 13.88 0.43
C LYS A 69 -5.24 14.94 0.55
N ASP A 70 -4.89 15.29 1.79
CA ASP A 70 -3.93 16.34 2.12
C ASP A 70 -2.50 15.80 2.27
N GLY A 71 -2.29 14.49 2.03
CA GLY A 71 -0.99 13.83 2.20
C GLY A 71 -0.70 13.33 3.61
N ASP A 72 -1.54 13.68 4.59
CA ASP A 72 -1.43 13.17 5.96
C ASP A 72 -1.74 11.68 6.06
N ILE A 73 -1.07 10.98 6.98
CA ILE A 73 -1.36 9.57 7.25
C ILE A 73 -2.79 9.41 7.77
N ILE A 74 -3.52 8.44 7.23
CA ILE A 74 -4.88 8.12 7.68
C ILE A 74 -4.82 7.66 9.13
N ARG A 75 -5.68 8.25 9.96
CA ARG A 75 -5.86 7.87 11.36
C ARG A 75 -7.25 7.27 11.58
N GLY A 76 -7.32 6.31 12.49
CA GLY A 76 -8.57 5.68 12.88
C GLY A 76 -9.59 6.67 13.40
N LYS A 77 -10.86 6.44 13.07
CA LYS A 77 -11.97 7.30 13.49
C LYS A 77 -12.26 7.17 14.99
N VAL A 78 -12.17 5.95 15.51
CA VAL A 78 -12.44 5.64 16.93
C VAL A 78 -11.17 5.81 17.75
N ASN A 79 -10.06 5.25 17.30
CA ASN A 79 -8.76 5.43 17.94
C ASN A 79 -7.79 6.12 16.97
N ARG A 80 -7.36 7.33 17.32
CA ARG A 80 -6.44 8.13 16.51
C ARG A 80 -5.02 7.56 16.45
N ASN A 81 -4.73 6.56 17.28
CA ASN A 81 -3.47 5.82 17.30
C ASN A 81 -3.42 4.69 16.27
N ASP A 82 -4.53 4.34 15.65
CA ASP A 82 -4.53 3.42 14.49
C ASP A 82 -4.11 4.20 13.25
N ILE A 83 -3.05 3.76 12.56
CA ILE A 83 -2.47 4.51 11.43
C ILE A 83 -2.34 3.69 10.14
N GLY A 84 -2.49 4.40 9.03
CA GLY A 84 -2.14 3.92 7.70
C GLY A 84 -3.05 2.83 7.16
N VAL A 85 -2.56 2.10 6.16
CA VAL A 85 -3.35 1.17 5.36
C VAL A 85 -3.89 -0.02 6.15
N MET A 86 -3.11 -0.54 7.09
CA MET A 86 -3.48 -1.64 7.99
C MET A 86 -4.04 -1.16 9.32
N GLN A 87 -4.22 0.15 9.53
CA GLN A 87 -4.72 0.73 10.78
C GLN A 87 -3.99 0.17 12.02
N ILE A 88 -2.66 0.12 11.95
CA ILE A 88 -1.81 -0.41 13.04
C ILE A 88 -1.85 0.54 14.22
N ASN A 89 -2.16 0.02 15.40
CA ASN A 89 -2.17 0.82 16.62
C ASN A 89 -0.74 1.12 17.10
N ILE A 90 -0.32 2.40 17.05
CA ILE A 90 1.03 2.80 17.44
C ILE A 90 1.33 2.57 18.92
N THR A 91 0.32 2.60 19.80
CA THR A 91 0.52 2.41 21.25
C THR A 91 0.89 0.98 21.57
N TYR A 92 0.28 0.01 20.88
CA TYR A 92 0.57 -1.41 21.12
C TYR A 92 1.71 -1.96 20.28
N HIS A 93 1.96 -1.39 19.11
CA HIS A 93 2.85 -2.00 18.12
C HIS A 93 4.00 -1.11 17.67
N GLY A 94 4.01 0.19 17.97
CA GLY A 94 5.03 1.13 17.50
C GLY A 94 6.45 0.73 17.93
N GLU A 95 6.64 0.47 19.23
CA GLU A 95 7.96 0.05 19.76
C GLU A 95 8.44 -1.27 19.14
N ASN A 96 7.52 -2.22 18.94
CA ASN A 96 7.88 -3.51 18.34
C ASN A 96 8.22 -3.37 16.85
N ALA A 97 7.48 -2.54 16.12
CA ALA A 97 7.76 -2.24 14.72
C ALA A 97 9.15 -1.60 14.57
N GLU A 98 9.47 -0.61 15.40
CA GLU A 98 10.78 0.05 15.41
C GLU A 98 11.92 -0.95 15.69
N LYS A 99 11.79 -1.79 16.72
CA LYS A 99 12.78 -2.82 17.05
C LYS A 99 13.04 -3.81 15.92
N LEU A 100 12.01 -4.10 15.12
CA LEU A 100 12.09 -4.99 13.97
C LEU A 100 12.50 -4.27 12.67
N GLY A 101 12.69 -2.95 12.71
CA GLY A 101 13.12 -2.14 11.57
C GLY A 101 12.00 -1.76 10.59
N TYR A 102 10.72 -1.82 11.01
CA TYR A 102 9.59 -1.39 10.20
C TYR A 102 9.19 0.05 10.50
N ASP A 103 9.22 0.90 9.48
CA ASP A 103 8.63 2.25 9.57
C ASP A 103 7.14 2.22 9.21
N ILE A 104 6.29 2.05 10.22
CA ILE A 104 4.82 1.95 10.06
C ILE A 104 4.13 3.24 9.61
N TYR A 105 4.86 4.36 9.51
CA TYR A 105 4.34 5.62 8.97
C TYR A 105 4.44 5.68 7.43
N THR A 106 5.27 4.83 6.82
CA THR A 106 5.36 4.64 5.36
C THR A 106 4.36 3.59 4.88
N THR A 107 4.02 3.61 3.58
CA THR A 107 3.16 2.57 2.98
C THR A 107 3.81 1.19 3.09
N GLU A 108 5.11 1.12 2.77
CA GLU A 108 5.91 -0.09 2.73
C GLU A 108 6.03 -0.73 4.10
N GLY A 109 6.42 0.04 5.12
CA GLY A 109 6.57 -0.48 6.47
C GLY A 109 5.23 -0.81 7.14
N ASN A 110 4.15 -0.07 6.84
CA ASN A 110 2.81 -0.39 7.35
C ASN A 110 2.30 -1.73 6.79
N ILE A 111 2.52 -1.99 5.50
CA ILE A 111 2.17 -3.26 4.83
C ILE A 111 3.05 -4.40 5.36
N ALA A 112 4.36 -4.21 5.40
CA ALA A 112 5.28 -5.26 5.86
C ALA A 112 5.02 -5.65 7.32
N PHE A 113 4.79 -4.66 8.19
CA PHE A 113 4.45 -4.93 9.58
C PHE A 113 3.04 -5.54 9.73
N GLY A 114 2.08 -5.15 8.89
CA GLY A 114 0.77 -5.80 8.82
C GLY A 114 0.88 -7.29 8.49
N LYS A 115 1.72 -7.65 7.52
CA LYS A 115 2.03 -9.06 7.22
C LYS A 115 2.64 -9.77 8.43
N TYR A 116 3.62 -9.14 9.07
CA TYR A 116 4.25 -9.68 10.28
C TYR A 116 3.22 -9.96 11.39
N LEU A 117 2.31 -9.03 11.68
CA LEU A 117 1.25 -9.23 12.67
C LEU A 117 0.34 -10.39 12.30
N TYR A 118 -0.03 -10.50 11.02
CA TYR A 118 -0.85 -11.60 10.54
C TYR A 118 -0.15 -12.96 10.67
N ASP A 119 1.13 -13.03 10.35
CA ASP A 119 1.90 -14.27 10.47
C ASP A 119 2.04 -14.74 11.93
N LYS A 120 1.96 -13.79 12.89
CA LYS A 120 2.02 -14.09 14.32
C LYS A 120 0.66 -14.39 14.96
N HIS A 121 -0.39 -13.68 14.54
CA HIS A 121 -1.67 -13.63 15.25
C HIS A 121 -2.89 -13.96 14.36
N GLY A 122 -2.66 -14.26 13.08
CA GLY A 122 -3.71 -14.34 12.08
C GLY A 122 -4.47 -13.00 11.97
N SER A 123 -5.78 -13.08 11.74
CA SER A 123 -6.63 -11.89 11.60
C SER A 123 -7.09 -11.28 12.93
N GLN A 124 -6.62 -11.80 14.07
CA GLN A 124 -7.09 -11.36 15.40
C GLN A 124 -6.91 -9.85 15.65
N PRO A 125 -5.80 -9.19 15.25
CA PRO A 125 -5.63 -7.75 15.47
C PRO A 125 -6.72 -6.89 14.84
N TRP A 126 -7.39 -7.39 13.79
CA TRP A 126 -8.45 -6.71 13.05
C TRP A 126 -9.85 -7.27 13.34
N SER A 127 -10.04 -7.91 14.50
CA SER A 127 -11.33 -8.53 14.85
C SER A 127 -12.48 -7.53 14.92
N SER A 128 -12.20 -6.27 15.23
CA SER A 128 -13.20 -5.19 15.28
C SER A 128 -13.87 -4.95 13.92
N SER A 129 -13.14 -5.12 12.82
CA SER A 129 -13.62 -4.95 11.45
C SER A 129 -14.04 -6.27 10.79
N ALA A 130 -14.02 -7.40 11.52
CA ALA A 130 -14.31 -8.73 10.98
C ALA A 130 -15.62 -8.84 10.21
N LYS A 131 -16.66 -8.10 10.63
CA LYS A 131 -17.94 -8.07 9.91
C LYS A 131 -17.80 -7.60 8.45
N CYS A 132 -16.79 -6.80 8.14
CA CYS A 132 -16.52 -6.30 6.80
C CYS A 132 -15.73 -7.30 5.92
N TRP A 133 -14.71 -7.97 6.46
CA TRP A 133 -13.82 -8.84 5.68
C TRP A 133 -14.09 -10.35 5.82
N ALA A 134 -14.79 -10.81 6.85
CA ALA A 134 -14.98 -12.25 7.11
C ALA A 134 -15.80 -12.99 6.04
N LYS A 135 -16.69 -12.29 5.32
CA LYS A 135 -17.38 -12.92 4.18
C LYS A 135 -16.39 -13.25 3.06
N ALA A 136 -15.42 -12.38 2.83
CA ALA A 136 -14.42 -12.59 1.79
C ALA A 136 -13.45 -13.73 2.14
N SER A 137 -13.07 -13.89 3.42
CA SER A 137 -12.24 -15.03 3.84
C SER A 137 -12.92 -16.37 3.57
N ILE A 138 -14.24 -16.47 3.81
CA ILE A 138 -15.01 -17.68 3.51
C ILE A 138 -14.98 -18.01 2.01
N GLU A 139 -15.11 -17.01 1.14
CA GLU A 139 -15.05 -17.24 -0.32
C GLU A 139 -13.63 -17.58 -0.81
N LEU A 140 -12.59 -17.02 -0.18
CA LEU A 140 -11.21 -17.37 -0.48
C LEU A 140 -10.87 -18.81 -0.07
N ALA A 141 -11.45 -19.31 1.02
CA ALA A 141 -11.23 -20.68 1.50
C ALA A 141 -11.93 -21.78 0.68
N LYS A 142 -12.85 -21.40 -0.23
CA LYS A 142 -13.55 -22.34 -1.12
C LYS A 142 -12.82 -22.60 -2.45
N LYS A 143 -11.78 -21.83 -2.75
CA LYS A 143 -11.00 -21.91 -3.99
C LYS A 143 -9.78 -22.79 -3.79
#